data_AF-A0A936H4W3-F1
#
_entry.id   AF-A0A936H4W3-F1
#
_cell.length_a   1.000
_cell.length_b   1.000
_cell.length_c   1.000
_cell.angle_alpha   90.00
_cell.angle_beta   90.00
_cell.angle_gamma   90.00
#
_symmetry.space_group_name_H-M   'P 1'
#
loop_
_entity.id
_entity.type
_entity.pdbx_description
1 polymer ?
#
loop_
_entity_poly.entity_id
_entity_poly.type
_entity_poly.pdbx_seq_one_letter_code
_entity_poly.pdbx_strand_id
1 'polypeptide(L)'
;MLGFVSLINRSGAMVIPFLTVYMTQELGFTKPEAGLVMSCFGIGSVIGVYAGGQLTDRFGYYYVQLWSLLLTGAAFFLLMRVQGLIPFAGSIFVLSMVAEAFRPANFASIAAYARPENVTRSYSLIRLAVNLGFSVGPALGGWLAHGFGFQWLFIVDGATCIAAALIFIRISGPKKRRIGPKMSRNRLHPLSNPPIGIPPFYGSCFLSPSQGLRLCSFSP
;
A
#
# COMPACT_ATOMS: atom_id res chain seq x y z
N MET A 1 -1.60 -12.99 10.28
CA MET A 1 -2.92 -12.38 10.57
C MET A 1 -3.19 -11.17 9.68
N LEU A 2 -2.48 -10.05 9.84
CA LEU A 2 -2.54 -8.91 8.89
C LEU A 2 -2.20 -9.32 7.45
N GLY A 3 -1.28 -10.28 7.29
CA GLY A 3 -0.98 -10.91 6.00
C GLY A 3 -2.14 -11.68 5.35
N PHE A 4 -3.09 -12.22 6.13
CA PHE A 4 -4.25 -12.95 5.59
C PHE A 4 -5.33 -11.99 5.10
N VAL A 5 -5.58 -10.91 5.84
CA VAL A 5 -6.45 -9.79 5.40
C VAL A 5 -5.85 -9.11 4.17
N SER A 6 -4.52 -8.91 4.15
CA SER A 6 -3.82 -8.38 2.97
C SER A 6 -3.79 -9.37 1.81
N LEU A 7 -3.76 -10.69 2.06
CA LEU A 7 -3.89 -11.72 1.03
C LEU A 7 -5.25 -11.62 0.37
N ILE A 8 -6.35 -11.63 1.16
CA ILE A 8 -7.72 -11.51 0.64
C ILE A 8 -7.88 -10.20 -0.14
N ASN A 9 -7.41 -9.07 0.41
CA ASN A 9 -7.49 -7.77 -0.26
C ASN A 9 -6.62 -7.70 -1.53
N ARG A 10 -5.49 -8.42 -1.59
CA ARG A 10 -4.63 -8.45 -2.79
C ARG A 10 -5.01 -9.51 -3.80
N SER A 11 -5.72 -10.56 -3.40
CA SER A 11 -6.45 -11.42 -4.32
C SER A 11 -7.47 -10.61 -5.13
N GLY A 12 -8.07 -9.58 -4.51
CA GLY A 12 -8.97 -8.60 -5.15
C GLY A 12 -8.33 -7.67 -6.18
N ALA A 13 -7.02 -7.40 -6.10
CA ALA A 13 -6.31 -6.55 -7.08
C ALA A 13 -6.26 -7.12 -8.52
N MET A 14 -6.95 -8.23 -8.76
CA MET A 14 -7.27 -8.79 -10.06
C MET A 14 -7.95 -7.81 -11.03
N VAL A 15 -8.66 -6.77 -10.55
CA VAL A 15 -9.33 -5.82 -11.44
C VAL A 15 -8.38 -4.97 -12.28
N ILE A 16 -7.22 -4.56 -11.76
CA ILE A 16 -6.31 -3.61 -12.44
C ILE A 16 -5.89 -4.06 -13.86
N PRO A 17 -5.37 -5.30 -14.06
CA PRO A 17 -4.98 -5.75 -15.39
C PRO A 17 -6.15 -5.91 -16.36
N PHE A 18 -7.36 -6.22 -15.87
CA PHE A 18 -8.55 -6.36 -16.71
C PHE A 18 -9.29 -5.05 -16.94
N LEU A 19 -9.03 -4.02 -16.13
CA LEU A 19 -9.69 -2.73 -16.25
C LEU A 19 -9.47 -2.11 -17.64
N THR A 20 -8.25 -2.16 -18.16
CA THR A 20 -7.94 -1.68 -19.52
C THR A 20 -8.66 -2.48 -20.61
N VAL A 21 -8.82 -3.79 -20.40
CA VAL A 21 -9.55 -4.67 -21.34
C VAL A 21 -11.05 -4.37 -21.27
N TYR A 22 -11.61 -4.22 -20.08
CA TYR A 22 -13.00 -3.83 -19.87
C TYR A 22 -13.32 -2.50 -20.57
N MET A 23 -12.43 -1.51 -20.44
CA MET A 23 -12.63 -0.22 -21.08
C MET A 23 -12.65 -0.30 -22.61
N THR A 24 -11.79 -1.13 -23.19
CA THR A 24 -11.66 -1.21 -24.65
C THR A 24 -12.68 -2.17 -25.28
N GLN A 25 -13.07 -3.25 -24.59
CA GLN A 25 -14.00 -4.26 -25.13
C GLN A 25 -15.47 -4.02 -24.77
N GLU A 26 -15.77 -3.55 -23.55
CA GLU A 26 -17.16 -3.38 -23.07
C GLU A 26 -17.62 -1.93 -23.18
N LEU A 27 -16.76 -0.98 -22.80
CA LEU A 27 -17.10 0.45 -22.86
C LEU A 27 -16.80 1.09 -24.23
N GLY A 28 -16.10 0.38 -25.11
CA GLY A 28 -15.75 0.85 -26.45
C GLY A 28 -14.76 2.02 -26.49
N PHE A 29 -14.00 2.24 -25.41
CA PHE A 29 -13.02 3.33 -25.36
C PHE A 29 -11.83 3.03 -26.28
N THR A 30 -11.27 4.08 -26.85
CA THR A 30 -10.06 4.00 -27.64
C THR A 30 -8.83 3.73 -26.75
N LYS A 31 -7.75 3.18 -27.34
CA LYS A 31 -6.50 2.89 -26.61
C LYS A 31 -5.91 4.14 -25.91
N PRO A 32 -5.90 5.34 -26.51
CA PRO A 32 -5.43 6.55 -25.83
C PRO A 32 -6.29 6.93 -24.61
N GLU A 33 -7.61 6.77 -24.71
CA GLU A 33 -8.54 7.07 -23.63
C GLU A 33 -8.36 6.12 -22.44
N ALA A 34 -8.12 4.84 -22.71
CA ALA A 34 -7.74 3.87 -21.67
C ALA A 34 -6.43 4.28 -20.98
N GLY A 35 -5.44 4.76 -21.74
CA GLY A 35 -4.19 5.30 -21.20
C GLY A 35 -4.39 6.53 -20.30
N LEU A 36 -5.31 7.43 -20.65
CA LEU A 36 -5.65 8.59 -19.82
C LEU A 36 -6.27 8.16 -18.48
N VAL A 37 -7.21 7.22 -18.48
CA VAL A 37 -7.82 6.73 -17.24
C VAL A 37 -6.80 6.00 -16.36
N MET A 38 -5.91 5.20 -16.95
CA MET A 38 -4.82 4.57 -16.21
C MET A 38 -3.82 5.59 -15.65
N SER A 39 -3.64 6.73 -16.32
CA SER A 39 -2.86 7.86 -15.78
C SER A 39 -3.56 8.48 -14.57
N CYS A 40 -4.88 8.71 -14.65
CA CYS A 40 -5.68 9.14 -13.49
C CYS A 40 -5.61 8.14 -12.34
N PHE A 41 -5.62 6.83 -12.62
CA PHE A 41 -5.41 5.79 -11.61
C PHE A 41 -4.06 5.96 -10.91
N GLY A 42 -2.97 6.17 -11.67
CA GLY A 42 -1.63 6.36 -11.12
C GLY A 42 -1.52 7.62 -10.24
N ILE A 43 -2.07 8.75 -10.69
CA ILE A 43 -2.09 10.00 -9.91
C ILE A 43 -2.91 9.82 -8.63
N GLY A 44 -4.08 9.19 -8.74
CA GLY A 44 -4.92 8.86 -7.59
C GLY A 44 -4.19 7.99 -6.57
N SER A 45 -3.41 7.01 -7.03
CA SER A 45 -2.61 6.13 -6.16
C SER A 45 -1.58 6.91 -5.35
N VAL A 46 -0.81 7.79 -6.01
CA VAL A 46 0.22 8.60 -5.33
C VAL A 46 -0.40 9.50 -4.27
N ILE A 47 -1.49 10.19 -4.62
CA ILE A 47 -2.23 11.04 -3.69
C ILE A 47 -2.82 10.21 -2.55
N GLY A 48 -3.36 9.03 -2.85
CA GLY A 48 -3.93 8.08 -1.89
C GLY A 48 -2.94 7.60 -0.86
N VAL A 49 -1.73 7.20 -1.28
CA VAL A 49 -0.66 6.80 -0.35
C VAL A 49 -0.25 7.96 0.55
N TYR A 50 -0.09 9.16 -0.02
CA TYR A 50 0.30 10.34 0.75
C TYR A 50 -0.78 10.76 1.75
N ALA A 51 -2.02 10.93 1.29
CA ALA A 51 -3.16 11.31 2.12
C ALA A 51 -3.49 10.23 3.15
N GLY A 52 -3.43 8.95 2.75
CA GLY A 52 -3.64 7.80 3.64
C GLY A 52 -2.63 7.74 4.78
N GLY A 53 -1.36 8.12 4.53
CA GLY A 53 -0.35 8.24 5.58
C GLY A 53 -0.73 9.29 6.61
N GLN A 54 -1.09 10.51 6.17
CA GLN A 54 -1.52 11.57 7.08
C GLN A 54 -2.80 11.22 7.85
N LEU A 55 -3.78 10.61 7.18
CA LEU A 55 -5.02 10.13 7.81
C LEU A 55 -4.72 9.06 8.85
N THR A 56 -3.80 8.14 8.56
CA THR A 56 -3.37 7.08 9.48
C THR A 56 -2.74 7.67 10.73
N ASP A 57 -1.92 8.71 10.58
CA ASP A 57 -1.29 9.38 11.72
C ASP A 57 -2.26 10.21 12.55
N ARG A 58 -3.34 10.74 11.96
CA ARG A 58 -4.33 11.56 12.66
C ARG A 58 -5.45 10.74 13.30
N PHE A 59 -6.08 9.85 12.54
CA PHE A 59 -7.25 9.08 12.96
C PHE A 59 -6.91 7.66 13.44
N GLY A 60 -5.72 7.16 13.12
CA GLY A 60 -5.26 5.83 13.48
C GLY A 60 -5.47 4.81 12.36
N TYR A 61 -4.59 3.80 12.32
CA TYR A 61 -4.57 2.78 11.27
C TYR A 61 -5.88 1.99 11.17
N TYR A 62 -6.56 1.74 12.30
CA TYR A 62 -7.76 0.91 12.32
C TYR A 62 -8.90 1.49 11.47
N TYR A 63 -9.23 2.77 11.69
CA TYR A 63 -10.32 3.43 10.97
C TYR A 63 -9.98 3.63 9.49
N VAL A 64 -8.73 3.98 9.18
CA VAL A 64 -8.30 4.16 7.79
C VAL A 64 -8.37 2.85 7.02
N GLN A 65 -7.89 1.74 7.58
CA GLN A 65 -8.00 0.43 6.93
C GLN A 65 -9.46 0.05 6.68
N LEU A 66 -10.32 0.22 7.70
CA LEU A 66 -11.72 -0.15 7.61
C LEU A 66 -12.47 0.66 6.55
N TRP A 67 -12.35 1.99 6.60
CA TRP A 67 -13.02 2.88 5.66
C TRP A 67 -12.49 2.72 4.25
N SER A 68 -11.18 2.54 4.06
CA SER A 68 -10.63 2.24 2.73
C SER A 68 -11.22 0.97 2.14
N LEU A 69 -11.29 -0.13 2.90
CA LEU A 69 -11.88 -1.39 2.41
C LEU A 69 -13.36 -1.25 2.04
N LEU A 70 -14.15 -0.59 2.90
CA LEU A 70 -15.58 -0.40 2.66
C LEU A 70 -15.85 0.53 1.47
N LEU A 71 -15.15 1.66 1.41
CA LEU A 71 -15.31 2.64 0.34
C LEU A 71 -14.82 2.10 -1.00
N THR A 72 -13.70 1.36 -1.02
CA THR A 72 -13.24 0.67 -2.24
C THR A 72 -14.26 -0.35 -2.72
N GLY A 73 -14.81 -1.17 -1.82
CA GLY A 73 -15.87 -2.13 -2.17
C GLY A 73 -17.10 -1.44 -2.75
N ALA A 74 -17.61 -0.40 -2.08
CA ALA A 74 -18.73 0.40 -2.55
C ALA A 74 -18.45 1.09 -3.89
N ALA A 75 -17.23 1.62 -4.08
CA ALA A 75 -16.82 2.26 -5.31
C ALA A 75 -16.81 1.29 -6.50
N PHE A 76 -16.45 0.01 -6.31
CA PHE A 76 -16.57 -0.99 -7.37
C PHE A 76 -18.01 -1.25 -7.81
N PHE A 77 -18.97 -1.33 -6.87
CA PHE A 77 -20.39 -1.44 -7.21
C PHE A 77 -20.92 -0.19 -7.93
N LEU A 78 -20.45 1.00 -7.55
CA LEU A 78 -20.79 2.25 -8.24
C LEU A 78 -20.19 2.29 -9.66
N LEU A 79 -18.96 1.82 -9.83
CA LEU A 79 -18.25 1.82 -11.11
C LEU A 79 -19.02 1.10 -12.21
N MET A 80 -19.77 0.04 -11.86
CA MET A 80 -20.61 -0.71 -12.79
C MET A 80 -21.73 0.13 -13.42
N ARG A 81 -22.15 1.21 -12.78
CA ARG A 81 -23.22 2.10 -13.28
C ARG A 81 -22.68 3.33 -14.00
N VAL A 82 -21.38 3.58 -13.91
CA VAL A 82 -20.77 4.77 -14.50
C VAL A 82 -20.50 4.53 -15.98
N GLN A 83 -21.04 5.41 -16.82
CA GLN A 83 -20.82 5.40 -18.26
C GLN A 83 -20.23 6.73 -18.71
N GLY A 84 -19.37 6.69 -19.73
CA GLY A 84 -18.69 7.86 -20.28
C GLY A 84 -17.30 8.08 -19.68
N LEU A 85 -16.41 8.65 -20.50
CA LEU A 85 -14.98 8.74 -20.20
C LEU A 85 -14.67 9.57 -18.95
N ILE A 86 -15.18 10.80 -18.88
CA ILE A 86 -14.89 11.74 -17.79
C ILE A 86 -15.36 11.21 -16.43
N PRO A 87 -16.63 10.78 -16.26
CA PRO A 87 -17.09 10.27 -14.96
C PRO A 87 -16.40 8.95 -14.60
N PHE A 88 -16.05 8.11 -15.59
CA PHE A 88 -15.29 6.89 -15.35
C PHE A 88 -13.86 7.19 -14.87
N ALA A 89 -13.15 8.12 -15.52
CA ALA A 89 -11.82 8.57 -15.13
C ALA A 89 -11.81 9.15 -13.70
N GLY A 90 -12.79 10.00 -13.36
CA GLY A 90 -12.95 10.55 -12.02
C GLY A 90 -13.23 9.46 -10.97
N SER A 91 -14.07 8.48 -11.32
CA SER A 91 -14.38 7.35 -10.42
C SER A 91 -13.15 6.49 -10.17
N ILE A 92 -12.35 6.19 -11.20
CA ILE A 92 -11.09 5.45 -11.09
C ILE A 92 -10.04 6.22 -10.28
N PHE A 93 -9.95 7.54 -10.45
CA PHE A 93 -9.09 8.39 -9.65
C PHE A 93 -9.42 8.28 -8.15
N VAL A 94 -10.71 8.46 -7.80
CA VAL A 94 -11.17 8.37 -6.41
C VAL A 94 -11.00 6.96 -5.86
N LEU A 95 -11.36 5.93 -6.64
CA LEU A 95 -11.18 4.53 -6.28
C LEU A 95 -9.72 4.24 -5.93
N SER A 96 -8.79 4.64 -6.80
CA SER A 96 -7.36 4.44 -6.60
C SER A 96 -6.84 5.16 -5.35
N MET A 97 -7.28 6.41 -5.16
CA MET A 97 -6.92 7.21 -3.98
C MET A 97 -7.35 6.52 -2.68
N VAL A 98 -8.59 6.03 -2.63
CA VAL A 98 -9.14 5.35 -1.44
C VAL A 98 -8.49 3.99 -1.21
N ALA A 99 -8.30 3.22 -2.29
CA ALA A 99 -7.71 1.88 -2.22
C ALA A 99 -6.25 1.94 -1.74
N GLU A 100 -5.46 2.89 -2.24
CA GLU A 100 -4.04 2.98 -1.91
C GLU A 100 -3.76 3.65 -0.56
N ALA A 101 -4.74 4.34 0.03
CA ALA A 101 -4.68 4.78 1.43
C ALA A 101 -4.59 3.60 2.43
N PHE A 102 -5.00 2.39 2.03
CA PHE A 102 -4.87 1.18 2.85
C PHE A 102 -3.40 0.80 3.12
N ARG A 103 -2.49 1.05 2.18
CA ARG A 103 -1.08 0.63 2.25
C ARG A 103 -0.32 1.20 3.47
N PRO A 104 -0.29 2.54 3.68
CA PRO A 104 0.37 3.12 4.85
C PRO A 104 -0.31 2.71 6.16
N ALA A 105 -1.65 2.60 6.16
CA ALA A 105 -2.40 2.14 7.33
C ALA A 105 -2.03 0.69 7.71
N ASN A 106 -1.86 -0.18 6.72
CA ASN A 106 -1.42 -1.56 6.92
C ASN A 106 0.03 -1.65 7.44
N PHE A 107 0.93 -0.79 6.97
CA PHE A 107 2.28 -0.76 7.52
C PHE A 107 2.33 -0.23 8.95
N ALA A 108 1.53 0.80 9.26
CA ALA A 108 1.39 1.32 10.62
C ALA A 108 0.80 0.27 11.59
N SER A 109 -0.13 -0.57 11.14
CA SER A 109 -0.69 -1.64 11.98
C SER A 109 0.35 -2.74 12.26
N ILE A 110 1.18 -3.11 11.29
CA ILE A 110 2.31 -4.04 11.53
C ILE A 110 3.25 -3.45 12.59
N ALA A 111 3.66 -2.19 12.44
CA ALA A 111 4.55 -1.54 13.39
C ALA A 111 3.95 -1.46 14.81
N ALA A 112 2.62 -1.38 14.92
CA ALA A 112 1.92 -1.34 16.21
C ALA A 112 1.75 -2.73 16.87
N TYR A 113 1.65 -3.81 16.08
CA TYR A 113 1.37 -5.16 16.59
C TYR A 113 2.59 -6.09 16.62
N ALA A 114 3.57 -5.89 15.74
CA ALA A 114 4.75 -6.73 15.68
C ALA A 114 5.75 -6.34 16.78
N ARG A 115 6.33 -7.36 17.43
CA ARG A 115 7.49 -7.16 18.31
C ARG A 115 8.70 -6.75 17.47
N PRO A 116 9.63 -5.92 17.98
CA PRO A 116 10.78 -5.40 17.22
C PRO A 116 11.56 -6.48 16.47
N GLU A 117 11.68 -7.67 17.08
CA GLU A 117 12.42 -8.81 16.51
C GLU A 117 11.71 -9.46 15.31
N ASN A 118 10.39 -9.29 15.21
CA ASN A 118 9.53 -9.93 14.20
C ASN A 118 8.96 -8.94 13.17
N VAL A 119 9.29 -7.65 13.25
CA VAL A 119 8.82 -6.62 12.32
C VAL A 119 9.23 -6.97 10.88
N THR A 120 10.51 -7.31 10.65
CA THR A 120 11.03 -7.68 9.33
C THR A 120 10.32 -8.90 8.77
N ARG A 121 10.13 -9.95 9.59
CA ARG A 121 9.39 -11.16 9.18
C ARG A 121 7.94 -10.84 8.81
N SER A 122 7.30 -9.94 9.54
CA SER A 122 5.92 -9.52 9.28
C SER A 122 5.78 -8.77 7.95
N TYR A 123 6.73 -7.86 7.65
CA TYR A 123 6.79 -7.20 6.34
C TYR A 123 7.03 -8.20 5.21
N SER A 124 7.94 -9.16 5.38
CA SER A 124 8.22 -10.20 4.39
C SER A 124 6.98 -11.05 4.10
N LEU A 125 6.24 -11.48 5.13
CA LEU A 125 4.99 -12.24 4.94
C LEU A 125 3.92 -11.45 4.18
N ILE A 126 3.79 -10.15 4.44
CA ILE A 126 2.84 -9.30 3.71
C ILE A 126 3.27 -9.10 2.26
N ARG A 127 4.57 -8.90 2.00
CA ARG A 127 5.07 -8.83 0.62
C ARG A 127 4.84 -10.14 -0.13
N LEU A 128 5.04 -11.29 0.50
CA LEU A 128 4.74 -12.60 -0.10
C LEU A 128 3.25 -12.72 -0.43
N ALA A 129 2.38 -12.35 0.51
CA ALA A 129 0.93 -12.36 0.29
C ALA A 129 0.51 -11.44 -0.88
N VAL A 130 1.11 -10.24 -0.97
CA VAL A 130 0.86 -9.31 -2.08
C VAL A 130 1.30 -9.91 -3.41
N ASN A 131 2.50 -10.48 -3.49
CA ASN A 131 3.00 -11.08 -4.73
C ASN A 131 2.14 -12.27 -5.17
N LEU A 132 1.75 -13.15 -4.22
CA LEU A 132 0.83 -14.24 -4.50
C LEU A 132 -0.53 -13.75 -5.01
N GLY A 133 -1.07 -12.67 -4.42
CA GLY A 133 -2.29 -12.02 -4.91
C GLY A 133 -2.16 -11.51 -6.34
N PHE A 134 -1.04 -10.87 -6.68
CA PHE A 134 -0.76 -10.42 -8.05
C PHE A 134 -0.51 -11.56 -9.05
N SER A 135 -0.04 -12.72 -8.60
CA SER A 135 0.13 -13.90 -9.46
C SER A 135 -1.19 -14.63 -9.71
N VAL A 136 -1.99 -14.85 -8.66
CA VAL A 136 -3.22 -15.65 -8.72
C VAL A 136 -4.42 -14.82 -9.18
N GLY A 137 -4.46 -13.54 -8.80
CA GLY A 137 -5.55 -12.63 -9.09
C GLY A 137 -5.88 -12.53 -10.59
N PRO A 138 -4.91 -12.22 -11.47
CA PRO A 138 -5.19 -12.11 -12.89
C PRO A 138 -5.63 -13.43 -13.53
N ALA A 139 -5.13 -14.57 -13.05
CA ALA A 139 -5.55 -15.89 -13.53
C ALA A 139 -7.02 -16.18 -13.18
N LEU A 140 -7.43 -15.94 -11.93
CA LEU A 140 -8.82 -16.08 -11.50
C LEU A 140 -9.73 -15.05 -12.19
N GLY A 141 -9.27 -13.80 -12.28
CA GLY A 141 -10.00 -12.70 -12.93
C GLY A 141 -10.24 -12.98 -14.41
N GLY A 142 -9.26 -13.55 -15.12
CA GLY A 142 -9.40 -13.93 -16.53
C GLY A 142 -10.36 -15.09 -16.73
N TRP A 143 -10.31 -16.09 -15.85
CA TRP A 143 -11.27 -17.20 -15.86
C TRP A 143 -12.70 -16.72 -15.62
N LEU A 144 -12.90 -15.82 -14.66
CA LEU A 144 -14.19 -15.16 -14.39
C LEU A 144 -14.67 -14.31 -15.57
N ALA A 145 -13.79 -13.49 -16.14
CA ALA A 145 -14.10 -12.63 -17.27
C ALA A 145 -14.54 -13.44 -18.50
N HIS A 146 -13.84 -14.54 -18.79
CA HIS A 146 -14.15 -15.40 -19.93
C HIS A 146 -15.43 -16.23 -19.72
N GLY A 147 -15.71 -16.68 -18.50
CA GLY A 147 -16.87 -17.52 -18.20
C GLY A 147 -18.18 -16.75 -17.98
N PHE A 148 -18.11 -15.61 -17.28
CA PHE A 148 -19.29 -14.91 -16.77
C PHE A 148 -19.35 -13.43 -17.19
N GLY A 149 -18.28 -12.88 -17.79
CA GLY A 149 -18.19 -11.50 -18.23
C GLY A 149 -17.50 -10.57 -17.23
N PHE A 150 -17.15 -9.36 -17.69
CA PHE A 150 -16.35 -8.42 -16.90
C PHE A 150 -17.08 -7.84 -15.69
N GLN A 151 -18.42 -7.85 -15.67
CA GLN A 151 -19.20 -7.37 -14.53
C GLN A 151 -18.91 -8.17 -13.25
N TRP A 152 -18.63 -9.46 -13.36
CA TRP A 152 -18.33 -10.31 -12.22
C TRP A 152 -16.98 -10.01 -11.58
N LEU A 153 -16.01 -9.44 -12.32
CA LEU A 153 -14.76 -8.96 -11.73
C LEU A 153 -15.03 -7.87 -10.69
N PHE A 154 -15.88 -6.89 -11.02
CA PHE A 154 -16.23 -5.81 -10.11
C PHE A 154 -17.05 -6.29 -8.91
N ILE A 155 -17.99 -7.22 -9.12
CA ILE A 155 -18.81 -7.79 -8.05
C ILE A 155 -17.95 -8.60 -7.08
N VAL A 156 -17.13 -9.51 -7.61
CA VAL A 156 -16.28 -10.38 -6.79
C VAL A 156 -15.26 -9.54 -6.03
N ASP A 157 -14.60 -8.58 -6.69
CA ASP A 157 -13.62 -7.72 -6.02
C ASP A 157 -14.28 -6.87 -4.93
N GLY A 158 -15.40 -6.20 -5.26
CA GLY A 158 -16.20 -5.44 -4.29
C GLY A 158 -16.65 -6.27 -3.09
N ALA A 159 -17.13 -7.50 -3.33
CA ALA A 159 -17.51 -8.43 -2.28
C ALA A 159 -16.32 -8.88 -1.42
N THR A 160 -15.16 -9.13 -2.03
CA THR A 160 -13.94 -9.50 -1.28
C THR A 160 -13.42 -8.37 -0.42
N CYS A 161 -13.48 -7.11 -0.88
CA CYS A 161 -13.15 -5.94 -0.07
C CYS A 161 -14.07 -5.80 1.15
N ILE A 162 -15.38 -5.98 0.96
CA ILE A 162 -16.36 -5.93 2.05
C ILE A 162 -16.16 -7.10 3.01
N ALA A 163 -15.95 -8.31 2.51
CA ALA A 163 -15.66 -9.48 3.34
C ALA A 163 -14.38 -9.27 4.17
N ALA A 164 -13.32 -8.72 3.55
CA ALA A 164 -12.09 -8.36 4.25
C ALA A 164 -12.32 -7.30 5.33
N ALA A 165 -13.18 -6.30 5.08
CA ALA A 165 -13.59 -5.32 6.09
C ALA A 165 -14.30 -5.98 7.27
N LEU A 166 -15.26 -6.88 7.02
CA LEU A 166 -16.02 -7.59 8.06
C LEU A 166 -15.11 -8.49 8.91
N ILE A 167 -14.22 -9.24 8.25
CA ILE A 167 -13.19 -10.05 8.92
C ILE A 167 -12.29 -9.15 9.76
N PHE A 168 -11.89 -7.99 9.23
CA PHE A 168 -11.08 -7.02 9.96
C PHE A 168 -11.78 -6.47 11.21
N ILE A 169 -13.08 -6.15 11.15
CA ILE A 169 -13.87 -5.71 12.32
C ILE A 169 -13.95 -6.81 13.38
N ARG A 170 -14.27 -8.05 12.97
CA ARG A 170 -14.45 -9.19 13.89
C ARG A 170 -13.18 -9.51 14.68
N ILE A 171 -12.03 -9.18 14.09
CA ILE A 171 -10.73 -9.62 14.57
C ILE A 171 -9.95 -8.48 15.25
N SER A 172 -10.04 -7.27 14.70
CA SER A 172 -9.34 -6.09 15.20
C SER A 172 -10.32 -5.24 16.01
N GLY A 173 -10.26 -5.32 17.34
CA GLY A 173 -10.93 -4.32 18.17
C GLY A 173 -10.23 -2.95 18.04
N PRO A 174 -10.94 -1.81 18.20
CA PRO A 174 -10.33 -0.48 18.13
C PRO A 174 -9.36 -0.29 19.30
N LYS A 175 -8.09 -0.65 19.11
CA LYS A 175 -7.05 -0.42 20.12
C LYS A 175 -6.56 1.01 19.99
N LYS A 176 -6.85 1.81 21.02
CA LYS A 176 -6.42 3.21 21.14
C LYS A 176 -4.89 3.30 20.92
N ARG A 177 -4.47 4.12 19.96
CA ARG A 177 -3.07 4.37 19.62
C ARG A 177 -2.32 4.74 20.91
N ARG A 178 -1.43 3.88 21.40
CA ARG A 178 -0.38 4.33 22.33
C ARG A 178 0.55 5.19 21.48
N ILE A 179 0.37 6.51 21.57
CA ILE A 179 1.34 7.47 21.05
C ILE A 179 2.61 7.19 21.87
N GLY A 180 3.55 6.43 21.29
CA GLY A 180 4.89 6.36 21.84
C GLY A 180 5.43 7.78 21.94
N PRO A 181 6.12 8.14 23.03
CA PRO A 181 6.52 9.52 23.27
C PRO A 181 7.26 10.03 22.03
N LYS A 182 6.79 11.17 21.48
CA LYS A 182 7.52 11.92 20.46
C LYS A 182 8.96 11.96 20.93
N MET A 183 9.87 11.32 20.18
CA MET A 183 11.28 11.41 20.49
C MET A 183 11.62 12.88 20.43
N SER A 184 11.78 13.47 21.61
CA SER A 184 11.98 14.90 21.80
C SER A 184 13.11 15.31 20.88
N ARG A 185 12.83 16.29 20.02
CA ARG A 185 13.75 16.90 19.07
C ARG A 185 14.79 17.76 19.81
N ASN A 186 15.30 17.23 20.94
CA ASN A 186 16.20 17.88 21.88
C ASN A 186 17.53 17.12 22.01
N ARG A 187 17.82 16.19 21.08
CA ARG A 187 19.17 15.64 20.85
C ARG A 187 19.71 16.03 19.48
N LEU A 188 19.43 17.25 19.04
CA LEU A 188 20.38 17.97 18.21
C LEU A 188 21.40 18.56 19.18
N HIS A 189 22.42 17.78 19.52
CA HIS A 189 23.67 18.40 19.90
C HIS A 189 24.06 19.26 18.68
N PRO A 190 24.27 20.59 18.81
CA PRO A 190 24.73 21.36 17.69
C PRO A 190 26.07 20.75 17.30
N LEU A 191 26.12 20.10 16.13
CA LEU A 191 27.38 19.84 15.47
C LEU A 191 27.95 21.24 15.19
N SER A 192 28.84 21.68 16.08
CA SER A 192 29.70 22.82 15.85
C SER A 192 30.32 22.64 14.47
N ASN A 193 30.11 23.66 13.63
CA ASN A 193 30.49 23.72 12.22
C ASN A 193 31.81 22.98 11.91
N PRO A 194 31.87 22.14 10.86
CA PRO A 194 33.16 21.67 10.39
C PRO A 194 33.95 22.86 9.82
N PRO A 195 35.24 23.01 10.15
CA PRO A 195 36.08 23.94 9.41
C PRO A 195 36.18 23.45 7.96
N ILE A 196 36.07 24.42 7.06
CA ILE A 196 36.19 24.29 5.61
C ILE A 196 37.48 23.52 5.26
N GLY A 197 37.35 22.44 4.49
CA GLY A 197 38.50 21.74 3.91
C GLY A 197 38.29 20.23 3.78
N ILE A 198 37.54 19.79 2.77
CA ILE A 198 37.56 18.39 2.33
C ILE A 198 38.78 18.20 1.43
N PRO A 199 39.56 17.12 1.60
CA PRO A 199 39.88 16.32 0.42
C PRO A 199 39.57 14.83 0.62
N PRO A 200 39.45 14.08 -0.49
CA PRO A 200 38.71 12.83 -0.55
C PRO A 200 39.66 11.64 -0.40
N PHE A 201 39.54 10.85 0.66
CA PHE A 201 40.17 9.53 0.69
C PHE A 201 39.25 8.47 1.29
N TYR A 202 38.86 7.55 0.40
CA TYR A 202 38.24 6.27 0.67
C TYR A 202 39.04 5.47 1.72
N GLY A 203 38.36 4.84 2.67
CA GLY A 203 38.97 3.92 3.62
C GLY A 203 37.92 3.16 4.43
N SER A 204 37.48 2.03 3.90
CA SER A 204 36.57 1.08 4.53
C SER A 204 37.10 0.62 5.90
N CYS A 205 36.45 1.00 6.99
CA CYS A 205 36.81 0.52 8.33
C CYS A 205 35.93 -0.68 8.69
N PHE A 206 36.51 -1.89 8.56
CA PHE A 206 35.90 -3.15 8.98
C PHE A 206 35.94 -3.25 10.52
N LEU A 207 34.79 -3.46 11.15
CA LEU A 207 34.66 -3.73 12.58
C LEU A 207 34.91 -5.23 12.84
N SER A 208 36.01 -5.58 13.54
CA SER A 208 36.21 -6.93 14.09
C SER A 208 35.72 -6.98 15.55
N PRO A 209 35.04 -8.06 16.00
CA PRO A 209 34.18 -7.99 17.18
C PRO A 209 34.88 -8.21 18.55
N SER A 210 36.19 -8.41 18.62
CA SER A 210 36.79 -9.01 19.83
C SER A 210 37.70 -8.13 20.69
N GLN A 211 38.15 -6.94 20.29
CA GLN A 211 38.97 -6.09 21.17
C GLN A 211 38.72 -4.60 20.93
N GLY A 212 38.27 -3.89 21.97
CA GLY A 212 37.91 -2.47 21.95
C GLY A 212 39.10 -1.51 21.92
N LEU A 213 40.05 -1.69 21.00
CA LEU A 213 41.11 -0.72 20.72
C LEU A 213 41.18 -0.40 19.23
N ARG A 214 40.98 0.88 18.88
CA ARG A 214 41.24 1.40 17.53
C ARG A 214 42.75 1.62 17.41
N LEU A 215 43.45 0.69 16.77
CA LEU A 215 44.80 0.92 16.29
C LEU A 215 44.74 1.40 14.85
N CYS A 216 44.75 2.72 14.66
CA CYS A 216 45.10 3.31 13.38
C CYS A 216 46.63 3.36 13.30
N SER A 217 47.25 2.34 12.71
CA SER A 217 48.67 2.39 12.35
C SER A 217 48.83 3.20 11.06
N PHE A 218 49.38 4.40 11.19
CA PHE A 218 49.93 5.17 10.07
C PHE A 218 51.37 4.69 9.84
N SER A 219 51.65 4.10 8.68
CA SER A 219 53.03 4.03 8.15
C SER A 219 53.15 5.08 7.04
N PRO A 220 54.31 5.71 6.88
CA PRO A 220 54.51 6.88 6.02
C PRO A 220 54.33 6.59 4.53
#